data_AF-A0A4Q1CDJ0-F1
#
_entry.id   AF-A0A4Q1CDJ0-F1
#
_cell.length_a   1.000
_cell.length_b   1.000
_cell.length_c   1.000
_cell.angle_alpha   90.00
_cell.angle_beta   90.00
_cell.angle_gamma   90.00
#
_symmetry.space_group_name_H-M   'P 1'
#
loop_
_entity.id
_entity.type
_entity.pdbx_description
1 polymer ?
#
loop_
_entity_poly.entity_id
_entity_poly.type
_entity_poly.pdbx_seq_one_letter_code
_entity_poly.pdbx_strand_id
1 'polypeptide(L)'
;LVGDALGHPAEWIVVPVQRLSPDFFDLRSGVAGQWMQMLVNYRLRFAVLGDVSAHRARSESLDAWITECNRGREGCFVADWDALRARLAAPAR
;
A
#
# COMPACT_ATOMS: atom_id res chain seq x y z
N LEU A 1 -4.67 6.11 35.64
CA LEU A 1 -4.02 5.21 34.66
C LEU A 1 -3.95 5.95 33.34
N VAL A 2 -2.74 6.23 32.89
CA VAL A 2 -2.42 6.94 31.65
C VAL A 2 -2.58 5.95 30.49
N GLY A 3 -3.28 6.33 29.41
CA GLY A 3 -2.82 5.94 28.07
C GLY A 3 -3.65 5.02 27.16
N ASP A 4 -4.88 4.61 27.46
CA ASP A 4 -5.63 3.68 26.58
C ASP A 4 -6.56 4.37 25.56
N ALA A 5 -6.08 5.43 24.91
CA ALA A 5 -6.74 6.02 23.74
C ALA A 5 -5.82 5.91 22.52
N LEU A 6 -5.39 4.68 22.21
CA LEU A 6 -4.93 4.38 20.85
C LEU A 6 -6.13 4.54 19.93
N GLY A 7 -6.14 5.68 19.23
CA GLY A 7 -7.09 6.01 18.18
C GLY A 7 -7.29 4.82 17.25
N HIS A 8 -8.52 4.66 16.75
CA HIS A 8 -8.97 3.50 15.97
C HIS A 8 -7.87 2.95 15.07
N PRO A 9 -7.58 1.63 15.10
CA PRO A 9 -6.62 1.05 14.18
C PRO A 9 -7.06 1.44 12.77
N ALA A 10 -6.19 2.12 12.02
CA ALA A 10 -6.48 2.44 10.64
C ALA A 10 -6.89 1.15 9.92
N GLU A 11 -8.08 1.16 9.33
CA GLU A 11 -8.61 -0.02 8.65
C GLU A 11 -7.75 -0.29 7.41
N TRP A 12 -7.25 -1.53 7.30
CA TRP A 12 -6.47 -1.96 6.15
C TRP A 12 -7.41 -2.45 5.07
N ILE A 13 -7.24 -1.92 3.86
CA ILE A 13 -7.80 -2.53 2.66
C ILE A 13 -6.74 -3.40 1.98
N VAL A 14 -7.13 -4.62 1.61
CA VAL A 14 -6.24 -5.56 0.93
C VAL A 14 -6.77 -5.81 -0.48
N VAL A 15 -5.96 -5.51 -1.49
CA VAL A 15 -6.35 -5.52 -2.89
C VAL A 15 -5.41 -6.44 -3.68
N PRO A 16 -5.90 -7.53 -4.26
CA PRO A 16 -5.10 -8.31 -5.21
C PRO A 16 -4.71 -7.45 -6.42
N VAL A 17 -3.48 -7.60 -6.90
CA VAL A 17 -2.93 -6.86 -8.06
C VAL A 17 -3.84 -6.99 -9.29
N GLN A 18 -4.50 -8.14 -9.45
CA GLN A 18 -5.40 -8.44 -10.57
C GLN A 18 -6.72 -7.64 -10.52
N ARG A 19 -7.05 -7.02 -9.39
CA ARG A 19 -8.22 -6.13 -9.25
C ARG A 19 -7.88 -4.67 -9.53
N LEU A 20 -6.62 -4.34 -9.70
CA LEU A 20 -6.19 -2.99 -10.05
C LEU A 20 -6.21 -2.84 -11.58
N SER A 21 -6.77 -1.72 -12.05
CA SER A 21 -6.67 -1.35 -13.46
C SER A 21 -5.18 -1.19 -13.85
N PRO A 22 -4.77 -1.55 -15.08
CA PRO A 22 -3.45 -1.21 -15.60
C PRO A 22 -3.09 0.27 -15.43
N ASP A 23 -4.07 1.17 -15.52
CA ASP A 23 -3.88 2.62 -15.36
C ASP A 23 -3.39 2.99 -13.96
N PHE A 24 -3.66 2.17 -12.94
CA PHE A 24 -3.11 2.36 -11.60
C PHE A 24 -1.58 2.34 -11.60
N PHE A 25 -0.98 1.51 -12.45
CA PHE A 25 0.48 1.37 -12.56
C PHE A 25 1.09 2.42 -13.51
N ASP A 26 0.28 3.21 -14.22
CA ASP A 26 0.73 4.39 -14.94
C ASP A 26 0.49 5.63 -14.08
N LEU A 27 1.55 6.12 -13.41
CA LEU A 27 1.44 7.30 -12.55
C LEU A 27 0.99 8.57 -13.30
N ARG A 28 1.12 8.62 -14.64
CA ARG A 28 0.64 9.75 -15.45
C ARG A 28 -0.88 9.74 -15.65
N SER A 29 -1.54 8.59 -15.47
CA SER A 29 -3.00 8.49 -15.54
C SER A 29 -3.71 9.28 -14.44
N GLY A 30 -3.01 9.55 -13.33
CA GLY A 30 -3.56 10.17 -12.12
C GLY A 30 -4.39 9.21 -11.25
N VAL A 31 -4.63 7.97 -11.68
CA VAL A 31 -5.46 6.99 -10.96
C VAL A 31 -4.86 6.64 -9.59
N ALA A 32 -3.55 6.38 -9.53
CA ALA A 32 -2.86 6.11 -8.26
C ALA A 32 -2.96 7.31 -7.29
N GLY A 33 -2.87 8.54 -7.80
CA GLY A 33 -3.01 9.76 -7.00
C GLY A 33 -4.40 9.92 -6.42
N GLN A 34 -5.45 9.69 -7.22
CA GLN A 34 -6.84 9.70 -6.76
C GLN A 34 -7.10 8.64 -5.68
N TRP A 35 -6.55 7.44 -5.87
CA TRP A 35 -6.64 6.38 -4.88
C TRP A 35 -5.93 6.74 -3.57
N MET A 36 -4.70 7.26 -3.64
CA MET A 36 -3.97 7.72 -2.45
C MET A 36 -4.72 8.82 -1.70
N GLN A 37 -5.33 9.76 -2.43
CA GLN A 37 -6.13 10.81 -1.83
C GLN A 37 -7.35 10.25 -1.09
N MET A 38 -8.04 9.27 -1.67
CA MET A 38 -9.11 8.54 -0.99
C MET A 38 -8.60 7.89 0.31
N LEU A 39 -7.48 7.17 0.27
CA LEU A 39 -6.94 6.51 1.47
C LEU A 39 -6.64 7.50 2.60
N VAL A 40 -6.03 8.63 2.28
CA VAL A 40 -5.77 9.69 3.26
C VAL A 40 -7.08 10.26 3.82
N ASN A 41 -8.06 10.55 2.96
CA ASN A 41 -9.35 11.12 3.39
C ASN A 41 -10.11 10.21 4.35
N TYR A 42 -10.06 8.89 4.10
CA TYR A 42 -10.73 7.89 4.94
C TYR A 42 -9.85 7.32 6.05
N ARG A 43 -8.60 7.79 6.19
CA ARG A 43 -7.60 7.27 7.13
C ARG A 43 -7.41 5.74 7.01
N LEU A 44 -7.45 5.25 5.77
CA LEU A 44 -7.24 3.85 5.43
C LEU A 44 -5.79 3.58 5.11
N ARG A 45 -5.32 2.39 5.46
CA ARG A 45 -4.05 1.84 4.99
C ARG A 45 -4.31 0.81 3.91
N PHE A 46 -3.31 0.54 3.07
CA PHE A 46 -3.48 -0.42 1.99
C PHE A 46 -2.41 -1.50 1.93
N ALA A 47 -2.79 -2.66 1.44
CA ALA A 47 -1.87 -3.68 0.97
C ALA A 47 -2.28 -4.14 -0.43
N VAL A 48 -1.36 -4.06 -1.38
CA VAL A 48 -1.52 -4.70 -2.70
C VAL A 48 -0.86 -6.07 -2.64
N LEU A 49 -1.63 -7.13 -2.94
CA LEU A 49 -1.14 -8.50 -2.97
C LEU A 49 -0.84 -8.97 -4.38
N GLY A 50 0.35 -9.50 -4.61
CA GLY A 50 0.75 -10.14 -5.86
C GLY A 50 2.01 -9.55 -6.46
N ASP A 51 2.45 -10.17 -7.55
CA ASP A 51 3.68 -9.76 -8.24
C ASP A 51 3.47 -8.48 -9.06
N VAL A 52 4.32 -7.48 -8.82
CA VAL A 52 4.38 -6.20 -9.53
C VAL A 52 5.73 -6.00 -10.23
N SER A 53 6.57 -7.03 -10.32
CA SER A 53 7.92 -6.99 -10.90
C SER A 53 7.93 -6.45 -12.33
N ALA A 54 7.00 -6.92 -13.16
CA ALA A 54 6.84 -6.46 -14.54
C ALA A 54 6.44 -4.99 -14.64
N HIS A 55 5.62 -4.48 -13.71
CA HIS A 55 5.26 -3.06 -13.68
C HIS A 55 6.43 -2.19 -13.22
N ARG A 56 7.15 -2.62 -12.17
CA ARG A 56 8.37 -1.96 -11.67
C ARG A 56 9.44 -1.83 -12.74
N ALA A 57 9.71 -2.89 -13.49
CA ALA A 57 10.73 -2.90 -14.54
C ALA A 57 10.42 -1.93 -15.71
N ARG A 58 9.15 -1.53 -15.88
CA ARG A 58 8.71 -0.66 -16.98
C ARG A 58 8.71 0.82 -16.64
N SER A 59 8.89 1.19 -15.37
CA SER A 59 8.79 2.58 -14.92
C SER A 59 9.59 2.83 -13.65
N GLU A 60 10.66 3.61 -13.78
CA GLU A 60 11.50 4.01 -12.64
C GLU A 60 10.71 4.82 -11.60
N SER A 61 9.80 5.69 -12.04
CA SER A 61 8.96 6.48 -11.13
C SER A 61 7.98 5.61 -10.34
N LEU A 62 7.39 4.59 -10.99
CA LEU A 62 6.56 3.61 -10.30
C LEU A 62 7.38 2.78 -9.32
N ASP A 63 8.55 2.31 -9.73
CA ASP A 63 9.43 1.51 -8.87
C ASP A 63 9.86 2.29 -7.62
N ALA A 64 10.23 3.57 -7.79
CA ALA A 64 10.54 4.47 -6.68
C ALA A 64 9.33 4.66 -5.75
N TRP A 65 8.14 4.88 -6.31
CA TRP A 65 6.92 5.05 -5.53
C TRP A 65 6.55 3.79 -4.72
N ILE A 66 6.57 2.60 -5.34
CA ILE A 66 6.29 1.34 -4.64
C ILE A 66 7.33 1.10 -3.54
N THR A 67 8.60 1.43 -3.80
CA THR A 67 9.67 1.30 -2.82
C THR A 67 9.44 2.22 -1.62
N GLU A 68 8.98 3.44 -1.84
CA GLU A 68 8.62 4.36 -0.77
C GLU A 68 7.41 3.87 0.03
N CYS A 69 6.36 3.39 -0.63
CA CYS A 69 5.23 2.75 0.05
C CYS A 69 5.71 1.63 0.97
N ASN A 70 6.57 0.73 0.48
CA ASN A 70 7.09 -0.40 1.26
C ASN A 70 7.96 0.00 2.46
N ARG A 71 8.53 1.22 2.47
CA ARG A 71 9.23 1.78 3.64
C ARG A 71 8.27 2.43 4.64
N GLY A 72 7.19 3.03 4.14
CA GLY A 72 6.20 3.73 4.93
C GLY A 72 5.28 2.81 5.76
N ARG A 73 4.42 3.43 6.57
CA ARG A 73 3.42 2.75 7.42
C ARG A 73 2.02 2.74 6.82
N GLU A 74 1.78 3.58 5.81
CA GLU A 74 0.45 3.81 5.23
C GLU A 74 0.08 2.82 4.12
N GLY A 75 1.05 2.13 3.53
CA GLY A 75 0.79 1.19 2.46
C GLY A 75 1.90 0.18 2.24
N CYS A 76 1.62 -0.90 1.53
CA CYS A 76 2.64 -1.82 1.05
C CYS A 76 2.19 -2.65 -0.16
N PHE A 77 3.18 -3.19 -0.87
CA PHE A 77 3.05 -4.15 -1.94
C PHE A 77 3.83 -5.40 -1.53
N VAL A 78 3.13 -6.52 -1.43
CA VAL A 78 3.69 -7.79 -0.95
C VAL A 78 3.23 -8.93 -1.84
N ALA A 79 4.04 -10.00 -1.91
CA ALA A 79 3.76 -11.11 -2.82
C ALA A 79 2.46 -11.86 -2.46
N ASP A 80 2.18 -12.00 -1.17
CA ASP A 80 1.08 -12.81 -0.65
C ASP A 80 0.65 -12.40 0.77
N TRP A 81 -0.33 -13.15 1.30
CA TRP A 81 -0.85 -12.95 2.65
C TRP A 81 0.15 -13.24 3.75
N ASP A 82 1.11 -14.15 3.55
CA ASP A 82 2.13 -14.46 4.55
C ASP A 82 3.10 -13.30 4.72
N ALA A 83 3.56 -12.73 3.62
CA ALA A 83 4.37 -11.52 3.62
C ALA A 83 3.63 -10.33 4.26
N LEU A 84 2.33 -10.17 4.01
CA LEU A 84 1.53 -9.15 4.67
C LEU A 84 1.44 -9.40 6.18
N ARG A 85 1.12 -10.62 6.62
CA ARG A 85 1.05 -10.98 8.04
C ARG A 85 2.38 -10.73 8.76
N ALA A 86 3.49 -11.16 8.16
CA ALA A 86 4.82 -10.95 8.71
C ALA A 86 5.12 -9.45 8.90
N ARG A 87 4.73 -8.62 7.92
CA ARG A 87 4.88 -7.17 8.01
C ARG A 87 4.05 -6.56 9.13
N LEU A 88 2.77 -6.97 9.25
CA LEU A 88 1.87 -6.43 10.27
C LEU A 88 2.23 -6.88 11.70
N ALA A 89 2.86 -8.05 11.83
CA ALA A 89 3.36 -8.56 13.11
C ALA A 89 4.67 -7.89 13.56
N ALA A 90 5.41 -7.24 12.64
CA ALA A 90 6.63 -6.54 12.98
C ALA A 90 6.32 -5.31 13.84
N PRO A 91 6.99 -5.12 14.99
CA PRO A 91 6.75 -3.96 15.83
C PRO A 91 7.04 -2.67 15.07
N ALA A 92 6.10 -1.74 15.19
CA ALA A 92 6.20 -0.36 14.76
C ALA A 92 7.51 0.27 15.29
N ARG A 93 8.55 0.35 14.46
CA ARG A 93 9.85 0.93 14.83
C ARG A 93 9.81 2.45 15.06
#